data_AF-A0A971M2P9-F1
#
_entry.id   AF-A0A971M2P9-F1
#
_cell.length_a   1.000
_cell.length_b   1.000
_cell.length_c   1.000
_cell.angle_alpha   90.00
_cell.angle_beta   90.00
_cell.angle_gamma   90.00
#
_symmetry.space_group_name_H-M   'P 1'
#
loop_
_entity.id
_entity.type
_entity.pdbx_description
1 polymer ?
#
loop_
_entity_poly.entity_id
_entity_poly.type
_entity_poly.pdbx_seq_one_letter_code
_entity_poly.pdbx_strand_id
1 'polypeptide(L)'
;MSILPLTRTIAGHHPIARILNIILPLIGIALMLVYEYCNASCSYLKGSFLGLDLKWVGIIYMAILFFNAVFGGENPALLVRHLRTIMISAAVGVEFFLIGFQVVHNIYCPFCLAFSACIFVLFGINFASMNRWIVVASVVAGFLGIVFFFEGQVVPVFDL
;
A
#
# COMPACT_ATOMS: atom_id res chain seq x y z
N MET A 1 -35.67 4.14 -15.00
CA MET A 1 -35.77 5.59 -14.74
C MET A 1 -34.43 6.08 -14.21
N SER A 2 -33.78 6.92 -15.02
CA SER A 2 -32.63 7.80 -14.74
C SER A 2 -31.49 7.26 -13.86
N ILE A 3 -30.66 6.39 -14.46
CA ILE A 3 -29.26 6.26 -14.03
C ILE A 3 -28.52 7.43 -14.66
N LEU A 4 -28.30 8.46 -13.87
CA LEU A 4 -27.55 9.66 -14.25
C LEU A 4 -26.19 9.24 -14.85
N PRO A 5 -25.83 9.67 -16.08
CA PRO A 5 -24.51 9.42 -16.60
C PRO A 5 -23.59 10.43 -15.91
N LEU A 6 -23.00 10.04 -14.77
CA LEU A 6 -22.01 10.88 -14.11
C LEU A 6 -20.84 11.03 -15.09
N THR A 7 -20.85 12.19 -15.71
CA THR A 7 -20.11 12.49 -16.91
C THR A 7 -18.65 12.57 -16.51
N ARG A 8 -17.83 11.82 -17.26
CA ARG A 8 -16.37 11.96 -17.31
C ARG A 8 -16.01 13.44 -17.46
N THR A 9 -15.58 14.09 -16.40
CA THR A 9 -14.74 15.30 -16.49
C THR A 9 -13.82 15.36 -15.29
N ILE A 10 -12.71 14.62 -15.33
CA ILE A 10 -11.49 15.03 -14.62
C ILE A 10 -10.39 15.15 -15.65
N ALA A 11 -10.57 16.09 -16.59
CA ALA A 11 -9.62 16.40 -17.65
C ALA A 11 -8.28 16.98 -17.12
N GLY A 12 -8.16 17.22 -15.81
CA GLY A 12 -6.90 17.56 -15.12
C GLY A 12 -6.26 16.42 -14.31
N HIS A 13 -6.84 15.22 -14.28
CA HIS A 13 -6.36 14.12 -13.42
C HIS A 13 -5.09 13.44 -13.96
N HIS A 14 -4.89 13.45 -15.28
CA HIS A 14 -3.87 12.63 -15.93
C HIS A 14 -2.43 12.96 -15.50
N PRO A 15 -1.99 14.24 -15.47
CA PRO A 15 -0.62 14.56 -15.08
C PRO A 15 -0.41 14.44 -13.57
N ILE A 16 -1.35 14.91 -12.76
CA ILE A 16 -1.23 14.90 -11.29
C ILE A 16 -1.19 13.47 -10.77
N ALA A 17 -2.09 12.60 -11.21
CA ALA A 17 -2.02 11.20 -10.79
C ALA A 17 -0.79 10.50 -11.29
N ARG A 18 -0.29 10.80 -12.50
CA ARG A 18 0.99 10.24 -12.97
C ARG A 18 2.13 10.62 -12.03
N ILE A 19 2.22 11.90 -11.65
CA ILE A 19 3.22 12.41 -10.71
C ILE A 19 3.07 11.74 -9.34
N LEU A 20 1.85 11.67 -8.79
CA LEU A 20 1.61 11.04 -7.49
C LEU A 20 1.94 9.54 -7.50
N ASN A 21 1.66 8.85 -8.60
CA ASN A 21 2.03 7.44 -8.76
C ASN A 21 3.55 7.18 -8.85
N ILE A 22 4.35 8.23 -9.04
CA ILE A 22 5.82 8.17 -9.02
C ILE A 22 6.34 8.62 -7.65
N ILE A 23 5.86 9.75 -7.14
CA ILE A 23 6.34 10.35 -5.90
C ILE A 23 5.95 9.53 -4.67
N LEU A 24 4.70 9.04 -4.58
CA LEU A 24 4.25 8.30 -3.39
C LEU A 24 5.02 7.00 -3.18
N PRO A 25 5.33 6.20 -4.21
CA PRO A 25 6.21 5.05 -4.04
C PRO A 25 7.64 5.42 -3.60
N LEU A 26 8.20 6.53 -4.11
CA LEU A 26 9.52 7.01 -3.65
C LEU A 26 9.48 7.42 -2.17
N ILE A 27 8.44 8.12 -1.74
CA ILE A 27 8.21 8.46 -0.33
C ILE A 27 8.07 7.17 0.48
N GLY A 28 7.28 6.20 0.02
CA GLY A 28 7.12 4.90 0.65
C GLY A 28 8.46 4.19 0.88
N ILE A 29 9.32 4.12 -0.14
CA ILE A 29 10.67 3.54 -0.01
C ILE A 29 11.49 4.31 1.03
N ALA A 30 11.49 5.65 0.96
CA ALA A 30 12.23 6.48 1.90
C ALA A 30 11.76 6.27 3.35
N LEU A 31 10.44 6.17 3.59
CA LEU A 31 9.87 5.86 4.90
C LEU A 31 10.37 4.51 5.42
N MET A 32 10.39 3.48 4.58
CA MET A 32 10.87 2.15 4.97
C MET A 32 12.37 2.11 5.28
N LEU A 33 13.18 2.97 4.65
CA LEU A 33 14.62 3.09 4.97
C LEU A 33 14.85 3.84 6.27
N VAL A 34 14.09 4.91 6.53
CA VAL A 34 14.24 5.73 7.74
C VAL A 34 13.70 5.01 8.99
N TYR A 35 12.73 4.11 8.81
CA TYR A 35 12.12 3.35 9.89
C TYR A 35 13.11 2.53 10.73
N GLU A 36 14.25 2.07 10.16
CA GLU A 36 15.28 1.33 10.91
C GLU A 36 15.98 2.18 11.96
N TYR A 37 16.05 3.49 11.76
CA TYR A 37 16.65 4.43 12.71
C TYR A 37 15.68 4.79 13.85
N CYS A 38 14.45 4.26 13.84
CA CYS A 38 13.46 4.51 14.89
C CYS A 38 13.57 3.48 16.02
N ASN A 39 14.22 3.88 17.13
CA ASN A 39 14.39 3.06 18.34
C ASN A 39 13.16 2.97 19.26
N ALA A 40 12.00 3.49 18.84
CA ALA A 40 10.80 3.61 19.68
C ALA A 40 9.68 2.65 19.23
N SER A 41 8.47 3.15 19.00
CA SER A 41 7.25 2.38 18.70
C SER A 41 7.33 1.48 17.46
N CYS A 42 8.32 1.68 16.60
CA CYS A 42 8.47 0.90 15.37
C CYS A 42 9.16 -0.45 15.60
N SER A 43 9.83 -0.68 16.74
CA SER A 43 10.36 -1.99 17.11
C SER A 43 9.26 -3.05 17.34
N TYR A 44 8.08 -2.62 17.78
CA TYR A 44 6.90 -3.49 17.94
C TYR A 44 6.23 -3.86 16.61
N LEU A 45 6.53 -3.11 15.53
CA LEU A 45 6.04 -3.36 14.18
C LEU A 45 7.10 -3.96 13.25
N LYS A 46 8.28 -4.32 13.78
CA LYS A 46 9.27 -5.23 13.14
C LYS A 46 8.69 -6.66 13.07
N GLY A 47 7.53 -6.81 12.46
CA GLY A 47 6.93 -8.11 12.20
C GLY A 47 7.50 -8.74 10.94
N SER A 48 7.27 -10.04 10.81
CA SER A 48 7.61 -10.80 9.62
C SER A 48 6.36 -11.22 8.86
N PHE A 49 6.43 -11.22 7.53
CA PHE A 49 5.43 -11.82 6.66
C PHE A 49 6.10 -12.96 5.91
N LEU A 50 5.67 -14.20 6.18
CA LEU A 50 6.28 -15.42 5.61
C LEU A 50 7.80 -15.55 5.87
N GLY A 51 8.29 -15.05 7.02
CA GLY A 51 9.72 -15.07 7.35
C GLY A 51 10.55 -13.94 6.71
N LEU A 52 9.92 -13.05 5.92
CA LEU A 52 10.54 -11.83 5.42
C LEU A 52 10.11 -10.63 6.26
N ASP A 53 11.05 -9.78 6.66
CA ASP A 53 10.71 -8.55 7.38
C ASP A 53 9.75 -7.70 6.54
N LEU A 54 8.71 -7.18 7.18
CA LEU A 54 7.74 -6.26 6.56
C LEU A 54 8.45 -5.08 5.88
N LYS A 55 9.64 -4.70 6.38
CA LYS A 55 10.53 -3.72 5.76
C LYS A 55 10.81 -4.02 4.30
N TRP A 56 11.37 -5.20 4.04
CA TRP A 56 11.79 -5.60 2.70
C TRP A 56 10.58 -5.81 1.79
N VAL A 57 9.50 -6.37 2.33
CA VAL A 57 8.22 -6.51 1.62
C VAL A 57 7.72 -5.14 1.16
N GLY A 58 7.68 -4.15 2.05
CA GLY A 58 7.25 -2.78 1.73
C GLY A 58 8.15 -2.08 0.69
N ILE A 59 9.48 -2.22 0.81
CA ILE A 59 10.44 -1.65 -0.15
C ILE A 59 10.26 -2.25 -1.54
N ILE A 60 10.24 -3.60 -1.64
CA ILE A 60 10.07 -4.31 -2.91
C ILE A 60 8.73 -3.93 -3.53
N TYR A 61 7.67 -3.91 -2.72
CA TYR A 61 6.33 -3.53 -3.18
C TYR A 61 6.31 -2.12 -3.79
N MET A 62 6.84 -1.12 -3.08
CA MET A 62 6.87 0.26 -3.58
C MET A 62 7.80 0.40 -4.79
N ALA A 63 8.92 -0.32 -4.85
CA ALA A 63 9.80 -0.33 -6.01
C ALA A 63 9.10 -0.88 -7.27
N ILE A 64 8.28 -1.94 -7.13
CA ILE A 64 7.51 -2.47 -8.26
C ILE A 64 6.45 -1.47 -8.73
N LEU A 65 5.76 -0.79 -7.81
CA LEU A 65 4.79 0.26 -8.17
C LEU A 65 5.45 1.45 -8.86
N PHE A 66 6.61 1.89 -8.36
CA PHE A 66 7.42 2.93 -8.97
C PHE A 66 7.82 2.55 -10.40
N PHE A 67 8.36 1.34 -10.58
CA PHE A 67 8.76 0.84 -11.90
C PHE A 67 7.55 0.78 -12.85
N ASN A 68 6.40 0.28 -12.38
CA ASN A 68 5.16 0.28 -13.16
C ASN A 68 4.70 1.69 -13.55
N ALA A 69 4.90 2.68 -12.68
CA ALA A 69 4.52 4.07 -12.95
C ALA A 69 5.44 4.75 -13.98
N VAL A 70 6.74 4.47 -13.93
CA VAL A 70 7.75 5.03 -14.84
C VAL A 70 7.70 4.36 -16.21
N PHE A 71 7.63 3.03 -16.25
CA PHE A 71 7.76 2.24 -17.48
C PHE A 71 6.42 1.79 -18.10
N GLY A 72 5.30 1.97 -17.40
CA GLY A 72 3.99 1.47 -17.84
C GLY A 72 3.36 2.18 -19.05
N GLY A 73 3.93 3.30 -19.52
CA GLY A 73 3.39 4.07 -20.65
C GLY A 73 2.02 4.71 -20.37
N GLU A 74 1.38 5.27 -21.40
CA GLU A 74 0.04 5.89 -21.29
C GLU A 74 -1.10 4.89 -21.43
N ASN A 75 -0.85 3.79 -22.15
CA ASN A 75 -1.78 2.68 -22.35
C ASN A 75 -1.08 1.36 -21.96
N PRO A 76 -0.94 1.07 -20.65
CA PRO A 76 -0.36 -0.19 -20.20
C PRO A 76 -1.20 -1.36 -20.70
N ALA A 77 -0.54 -2.48 -21.00
CA ALA A 77 -1.23 -3.72 -21.34
C ALA A 77 -2.26 -4.09 -20.27
N LEU A 78 -3.36 -4.73 -20.68
CA LEU A 78 -4.47 -5.08 -19.79
C LEU A 78 -4.01 -5.84 -18.54
N LEU A 79 -3.04 -6.75 -18.71
CA LEU A 79 -2.42 -7.51 -17.63
C LEU A 79 -1.73 -6.61 -16.59
N VAL A 80 -0.95 -5.62 -17.04
CA VAL A 80 -0.23 -4.68 -16.16
C VAL A 80 -1.22 -3.86 -15.33
N ARG A 81 -2.33 -3.42 -15.95
CA ARG A 81 -3.38 -2.68 -15.25
C ARG A 81 -4.07 -3.54 -14.19
N HIS A 82 -4.34 -4.81 -14.49
CA HIS A 82 -4.91 -5.74 -13.51
C HIS A 82 -3.94 -6.04 -12.37
N LEU A 83 -2.67 -6.33 -12.66
CA LEU A 83 -1.64 -6.54 -11.63
C LEU A 83 -1.51 -5.35 -10.70
N ARG A 84 -1.44 -4.13 -11.25
CA ARG A 84 -1.39 -2.91 -10.44
C ARG A 84 -2.63 -2.73 -9.58
N THR A 85 -3.81 -3.04 -10.12
CA THR A 85 -5.05 -3.02 -9.35
C THR A 85 -4.97 -4.00 -8.18
N ILE A 86 -4.57 -5.25 -8.45
CA ILE A 86 -4.40 -6.30 -7.43
C ILE A 86 -3.41 -5.86 -6.36
N MET A 87 -2.23 -5.36 -6.74
CA MET A 87 -1.21 -4.91 -5.81
C MET A 87 -1.69 -3.78 -4.89
N ILE A 88 -2.27 -2.72 -5.45
CA ILE A 88 -2.71 -1.55 -4.66
C ILE A 88 -3.87 -1.94 -3.73
N SER A 89 -4.84 -2.69 -4.24
CA SER A 89 -6.00 -3.11 -3.45
C SER A 89 -5.65 -4.17 -2.39
N ALA A 90 -4.76 -5.11 -2.67
CA ALA A 90 -4.28 -6.04 -1.65
C ALA A 90 -3.54 -5.31 -0.53
N ALA A 91 -2.67 -4.34 -0.86
CA ALA A 91 -1.98 -3.54 0.15
C ALA A 91 -2.96 -2.78 1.05
N VAL A 92 -4.06 -2.25 0.51
CA VAL A 92 -5.11 -1.61 1.33
C VAL A 92 -5.65 -2.56 2.41
N GLY A 93 -5.89 -3.84 2.06
CA GLY A 93 -6.31 -4.85 3.04
C GLY A 93 -5.26 -5.13 4.10
N VAL A 94 -3.99 -5.20 3.70
CA VAL A 94 -2.84 -5.40 4.60
C VAL A 94 -2.70 -4.22 5.58
N GLU A 95 -2.65 -2.99 5.06
CA GLU A 95 -2.49 -1.77 5.85
C GLU A 95 -3.66 -1.57 6.82
N PHE A 96 -4.89 -1.92 6.41
CA PHE A 96 -6.05 -1.85 7.29
C PHE A 96 -5.90 -2.75 8.53
N PHE A 97 -5.40 -3.98 8.34
CA PHE A 97 -5.11 -4.88 9.46
C PHE A 97 -3.99 -4.34 10.36
N LEU A 98 -2.90 -3.82 9.77
CA LEU A 98 -1.76 -3.30 10.53
C LEU A 98 -2.11 -2.04 11.34
N ILE A 99 -2.99 -1.17 10.82
CA ILE A 99 -3.55 -0.06 11.59
C ILE A 99 -4.41 -0.59 12.74
N GLY A 100 -5.25 -1.59 12.49
CA GLY A 100 -6.03 -2.25 13.53
C GLY A 100 -5.16 -2.81 14.65
N PHE A 101 -4.05 -3.47 14.31
CA PHE A 101 -3.08 -3.99 15.26
C PHE A 101 -2.48 -2.88 16.15
N GLN A 102 -2.12 -1.74 15.55
CA GLN A 102 -1.60 -0.57 16.27
C GLN A 102 -2.63 0.01 17.26
N VAL A 103 -3.89 0.11 16.84
CA VAL A 103 -4.99 0.62 17.69
C VAL A 103 -5.25 -0.32 18.87
N VAL A 104 -5.31 -1.64 18.62
CA VAL A 104 -5.58 -2.64 19.67
C VAL A 104 -4.47 -2.63 20.72
N HIS A 105 -3.21 -2.52 20.31
CA HIS A 105 -2.07 -2.57 21.23
C HIS A 105 -1.65 -1.19 21.75
N ASN A 106 -2.33 -0.10 21.36
CA ASN A 106 -1.99 1.29 21.72
C ASN A 106 -0.53 1.69 21.40
N ILE A 107 0.02 1.15 20.31
CA ILE A 107 1.38 1.44 19.85
C ILE A 107 1.29 1.98 18.42
N TYR A 108 1.58 3.28 18.27
CA TYR A 108 1.49 3.96 16.98
C TYR A 108 2.88 4.22 16.43
N CYS A 109 3.21 3.64 15.27
CA CYS A 109 4.43 3.98 14.54
C CYS A 109 4.08 5.02 13.47
N PRO A 110 4.56 6.28 13.59
CA PRO A 110 4.22 7.34 12.65
C PRO A 110 4.67 7.04 11.22
N PHE A 111 5.77 6.29 11.06
CA PHE A 111 6.27 5.87 9.75
C PHE A 111 5.35 4.85 9.07
N CYS A 112 4.85 3.86 9.82
CA CYS A 112 3.88 2.89 9.30
C CYS A 112 2.58 3.60 8.90
N LEU A 113 2.05 4.50 9.74
CA LEU A 113 0.85 5.27 9.40
C LEU A 113 1.05 6.16 8.16
N ALA A 114 2.23 6.78 8.01
CA ALA A 114 2.57 7.54 6.81
C ALA A 114 2.65 6.65 5.56
N PHE A 115 3.19 5.44 5.69
CA PHE A 115 3.22 4.45 4.61
C PHE A 115 1.80 4.00 4.22
N SER A 116 0.95 3.69 5.21
CA SER A 116 -0.46 3.38 4.97
C SER A 116 -1.17 4.53 4.25
N ALA A 117 -0.93 5.78 4.67
CA ALA A 117 -1.48 6.96 4.00
C ALA A 117 -1.07 7.05 2.53
N CYS A 118 0.20 6.74 2.20
CA CYS A 118 0.66 6.66 0.82
C CYS A 118 -0.13 5.60 0.02
N ILE A 119 -0.36 4.42 0.60
CA ILE A 119 -1.16 3.36 -0.04
C ILE A 119 -2.62 3.79 -0.25
N PHE A 120 -3.27 4.38 0.75
CA PHE A 120 -4.66 4.84 0.62
C PHE A 120 -4.82 5.94 -0.42
N VAL A 121 -3.87 6.89 -0.49
CA VAL A 121 -3.88 7.92 -1.53
C VAL A 121 -3.67 7.30 -2.91
N LEU A 122 -2.70 6.38 -3.06
CA LEU A 122 -2.48 5.63 -4.31
C LEU A 122 -3.74 4.86 -4.73
N PHE A 123 -4.43 4.23 -3.79
CA PHE A 123 -5.70 3.56 -4.06
C PHE A 123 -6.76 4.55 -4.53
N GLY A 124 -6.98 5.65 -3.80
CA GLY A 124 -7.98 6.67 -4.12
C GLY A 124 -7.81 7.27 -5.51
N ILE A 125 -6.59 7.68 -5.88
CA ILE A 125 -6.33 8.30 -7.19
C ILE A 125 -6.47 7.31 -8.36
N ASN A 126 -6.36 6.00 -8.12
CA ASN A 126 -6.49 4.98 -9.16
C ASN A 126 -7.87 4.28 -9.14
N PHE A 127 -8.65 4.46 -8.07
CA PHE A 127 -9.90 3.73 -7.82
C PHE A 127 -10.91 3.82 -8.96
N ALA A 128 -11.07 5.01 -9.55
CA ALA A 128 -12.02 5.24 -10.65
C ALA A 128 -11.70 4.40 -11.91
N SER A 129 -10.44 4.01 -12.09
CA SER A 129 -9.98 3.19 -13.22
C SER A 129 -9.93 1.69 -12.90
N MET A 130 -10.13 1.30 -11.64
CA MET A 130 -9.99 -0.09 -11.20
C MET A 130 -11.30 -0.88 -11.41
N ASN A 131 -11.16 -2.17 -11.71
CA ASN A 131 -12.30 -3.08 -11.74
C ASN A 131 -12.74 -3.38 -10.30
N ARG A 132 -13.99 -3.05 -9.97
CA ARG A 132 -14.57 -3.18 -8.62
C ARG A 132 -14.49 -4.61 -8.07
N TRP A 133 -14.69 -5.63 -8.91
CA TRP A 133 -14.64 -7.04 -8.46
C TRP A 133 -13.22 -7.45 -8.07
N ILE A 134 -12.23 -7.06 -8.88
CA ILE A 134 -10.82 -7.33 -8.57
C ILE A 134 -10.41 -6.60 -7.30
N VAL A 135 -10.83 -5.33 -7.14
CA VAL A 135 -10.56 -4.55 -5.93
C VAL A 135 -11.07 -5.27 -4.69
N VAL A 136 -12.35 -5.68 -4.65
CA VAL A 136 -12.92 -6.34 -3.48
C VAL A 136 -12.21 -7.66 -3.21
N ALA A 137 -12.01 -8.49 -4.24
CA ALA A 137 -11.33 -9.77 -4.10
C ALA A 137 -9.90 -9.61 -3.57
N SER A 138 -9.16 -8.63 -4.10
CA SER A 138 -7.77 -8.38 -3.70
C SER A 138 -7.64 -7.73 -2.32
N VAL A 139 -8.53 -6.81 -1.93
CA VAL A 139 -8.57 -6.28 -0.54
C VAL A 139 -8.77 -7.41 0.45
N VAL A 140 -9.78 -8.27 0.20
CA VAL A 140 -10.06 -9.41 1.07
C VAL A 140 -8.89 -10.38 1.09
N ALA A 141 -8.28 -10.67 -0.06
CA ALA A 141 -7.11 -11.55 -0.15
C ALA A 141 -5.91 -10.98 0.61
N GLY A 142 -5.63 -9.67 0.51
CA GLY A 142 -4.56 -9.01 1.25
C GLY A 142 -4.80 -9.03 2.75
N PHE A 143 -6.02 -8.72 3.19
CA PHE A 143 -6.43 -8.79 4.60
C PHE A 143 -6.31 -10.21 5.16
N LEU A 144 -6.87 -11.21 4.48
CA LEU A 144 -6.75 -12.60 4.93
C LEU A 144 -5.29 -13.07 4.90
N GLY A 145 -4.54 -12.71 3.87
CA GLY A 145 -3.12 -13.04 3.75
C GLY A 145 -2.33 -12.55 4.96
N ILE A 146 -2.47 -11.28 5.35
CA ILE A 146 -1.78 -10.78 6.54
C ILE A 146 -2.31 -11.42 7.82
N VAL A 147 -3.62 -11.66 7.97
CA VAL A 147 -4.19 -12.33 9.15
C VAL A 147 -3.58 -13.72 9.39
N PHE A 148 -3.36 -14.50 8.32
CA PHE A 148 -2.84 -15.87 8.44
C PHE A 148 -1.32 -15.96 8.54
N PHE A 149 -0.58 -15.04 7.93
CA PHE A 149 0.88 -15.15 7.76
C PHE A 149 1.68 -14.06 8.48
N PHE A 150 1.03 -13.15 9.20
CA PHE A 150 1.70 -12.12 9.97
C PHE A 150 2.16 -12.66 11.32
N GLU A 151 3.47 -12.64 11.52
CA GLU A 151 4.09 -12.90 12.82
C GLU A 151 4.46 -11.55 13.44
N GLY A 152 3.49 -10.96 14.15
CA GLY A 152 3.68 -9.75 14.93
C GLY A 152 4.25 -10.07 16.31
N GLN A 153 5.22 -9.28 16.77
CA GLN A 153 5.79 -9.44 18.11
C GLN A 153 5.21 -8.40 19.07
N VAL A 154 4.67 -8.85 20.20
CA VAL A 154 4.19 -7.95 21.28
C VAL A 154 5.31 -7.51 22.24
N VAL A 155 6.53 -8.02 22.04
CA VAL A 155 7.72 -7.72 22.83
C VAL A 155 8.75 -7.05 21.90
N PRO A 156 9.37 -5.93 22.28
CA PRO A 156 10.30 -5.23 21.40
C PRO A 156 11.55 -6.08 21.16
N VAL A 157 11.89 -6.33 19.90
CA VAL A 157 13.19 -6.89 19.53
C VAL A 157 14.18 -5.76 19.36
N PHE A 158 15.19 -5.75 20.23
CA PHE A 158 16.36 -4.89 20.12
C PHE A 158 17.41 -5.65 19.32
N ASP A 159 17.78 -5.12 18.15
CA ASP A 159 18.99 -5.57 17.46
C ASP A 159 20.17 -5.01 18.27
N LEU A 160 20.76 -5.85 19.13
CA LEU A 160 21.94 -5.58 19.94
C LEU A 160 23.23 -5.65 19.12
#